data_AF-A0A962J3W5-F1
#
_entry.id   AF-A0A962J3W5-F1
#
_cell.length_a   1.000
_cell.length_b   1.000
_cell.length_c   1.000
_cell.angle_alpha   90.00
_cell.angle_beta   90.00
_cell.angle_gamma   90.00
#
_symmetry.space_group_name_H-M   'P 1'
#
loop_
_entity.id
_entity.type
_entity.pdbx_description
1 polymer ?
#
loop_
_entity_poly.entity_id
_entity_poly.type
_entity_poly.pdbx_seq_one_letter_code
_entity_poly.pdbx_strand_id
1 'polypeptide(L)' 'RNARRDAMAMLKEMVKEKEISEDDERRGQDEVQKLTDSFVAKIEQLLADKEADLMQI' A
#
# COMPACT_ATOMS: atom_id res chain seq x y z
N ARG A 1 0.75 0.94 -6.92
CA ARG A 1 1.42 2.23 -6.57
C ARG A 1 0.52 3.45 -6.77
N ASN A 2 -0.25 3.57 -7.87
CA ASN A 2 -1.22 4.67 -8.05
C ASN A 2 -2.27 4.74 -6.94
N ALA A 3 -2.91 3.60 -6.61
CA ALA A 3 -3.87 3.53 -5.50
C ALA A 3 -3.32 4.01 -4.15
N ARG A 4 -2.02 3.78 -3.86
CA ARG A 4 -1.37 4.34 -2.65
C ARG A 4 -1.37 5.87 -2.71
N ARG A 5 -0.95 6.45 -3.83
CA ARG A 5 -0.93 7.91 -4.00
C ARG A 5 -2.33 8.51 -3.87
N ASP A 6 -3.32 7.86 -4.45
CA ASP A 6 -4.72 8.33 -4.39
C ASP A 6 -5.25 8.26 -2.96
N ALA A 7 -5.04 7.15 -2.25
CA ALA A 7 -5.40 7.02 -0.84
C ALA A 7 -4.70 8.06 0.06
N MET A 8 -3.41 8.33 -0.16
CA MET A 8 -2.67 9.38 0.56
C MET A 8 -3.25 10.78 0.30
N ALA A 9 -3.66 11.06 -0.94
CA ALA A 9 -4.29 12.33 -1.29
C ALA A 9 -5.67 12.46 -0.65
N MET A 10 -6.47 11.39 -0.62
CA MET A 10 -7.76 11.37 0.05
C MET A 10 -7.64 11.66 1.55
N LEU A 11 -6.71 11.00 2.25
CA LEU A 11 -6.49 11.24 3.68
C LEU A 11 -6.14 12.70 3.97
N LYS A 12 -5.31 13.33 3.13
CA LYS A 12 -4.97 14.75 3.24
C LYS A 12 -6.17 15.67 3.03
N GLU A 13 -7.02 15.36 2.05
CA GLU A 13 -8.24 16.15 1.81
C GLU A 13 -9.23 16.01 2.96
N MET A 14 -9.42 14.81 3.51
CA MET A 14 -10.31 14.57 4.65
C MET A 14 -9.89 15.36 5.90
N VAL A 15 -8.57 15.53 6.16
CA VAL A 15 -8.08 16.41 7.25
C VAL A 15 -8.42 17.87 6.97
N LYS A 16 -8.21 18.32 5.73
CA LYS A 16 -8.47 19.70 5.31
C LYS A 16 -9.96 20.05 5.40
N GLU A 17 -10.83 19.10 5.05
CA GLU A 17 -12.28 19.18 5.18
C GLU A 17 -12.76 18.95 6.63
N LYS A 18 -11.84 18.63 7.56
CA LYS A 18 -12.10 18.35 8.98
C LYS A 18 -13.02 17.14 9.21
N GLU A 19 -13.02 16.19 8.29
CA GLU A 19 -13.73 14.92 8.43
C GLU A 19 -13.00 13.95 9.37
N ILE A 20 -11.66 14.06 9.45
CA ILE A 20 -10.79 13.27 10.33
C ILE A 20 -9.75 14.16 11.03
N SER A 21 -9.17 13.66 12.13
CA SER A 21 -8.07 14.36 12.82
C SER A 21 -6.71 14.12 12.14
N GLU A 22 -5.70 14.94 12.47
CA GLU A 22 -4.31 14.72 12.01
C GLU A 22 -3.73 13.39 12.53
N ASP A 23 -4.14 12.95 13.73
CA ASP A 23 -3.73 11.66 14.28
C ASP A 23 -4.38 10.48 13.53
N ASP A 24 -5.62 10.64 13.07
CA ASP A 24 -6.28 9.66 12.18
C ASP A 24 -5.60 9.60 10.82
N GLU A 25 -5.22 10.74 10.26
CA GLU A 25 -4.47 10.80 9.00
C GLU A 25 -3.17 10.01 9.09
N ARG A 26 -2.37 10.25 10.13
CA ARG A 26 -1.09 9.54 10.33
C ARG A 26 -1.30 8.04 10.44
N ARG A 27 -2.30 7.61 11.22
CA ARG A 27 -2.64 6.18 11.35
C ARG A 27 -3.09 5.58 10.02
N GLY A 28 -3.96 6.27 9.29
CA GLY A 28 -4.41 5.83 7.97
C GLY A 28 -3.26 5.74 6.97
N GLN A 29 -2.31 6.68 7.00
CA GLN A 29 -1.12 6.64 6.15
C GLN A 29 -0.26 5.40 6.46
N ASP A 30 -0.02 5.11 7.74
CA ASP A 30 0.73 3.93 8.17
C ASP A 30 0.07 2.61 7.72
N GLU A 31 -1.27 2.52 7.84
CA GLU A 31 -2.03 1.35 7.41
C GLU A 31 -1.96 1.15 5.89
N VAL A 32 -2.16 2.21 5.12
CA VAL A 32 -2.05 2.17 3.65
C VAL A 32 -0.64 1.76 3.20
N GLN A 33 0.39 2.24 3.91
CA GLN A 33 1.77 1.89 3.61
C GLN A 33 2.04 0.41 3.90
N LYS A 34 1.67 -0.09 5.10
CA LYS A 34 1.78 -1.52 5.47
C LYS A 34 1.06 -2.42 4.48
N LEU A 35 -0.16 -2.05 4.09
CA LEU A 35 -0.94 -2.81 3.11
C LEU A 35 -0.22 -2.86 1.76
N THR A 36 0.27 -1.71 1.28
CA THR A 36 1.02 -1.63 0.02
C THR A 36 2.26 -2.53 0.06
N ASP A 37 3.03 -2.47 1.14
CA ASP A 37 4.27 -3.24 1.29
C ASP A 37 3.98 -4.74 1.33
N SER A 38 2.91 -5.15 2.02
CA SER A 38 2.49 -6.56 2.06
C SER A 38 2.16 -7.13 0.68
N PHE A 39 1.49 -6.35 -0.18
CA PHE A 39 1.17 -6.78 -1.54
C PHE A 39 2.38 -6.78 -2.45
N VAL A 40 3.31 -5.82 -2.28
CA VAL A 40 4.58 -5.83 -3.01
C VAL A 40 5.36 -7.10 -2.68
N ALA A 41 5.55 -7.41 -1.40
CA ALA A 41 6.25 -8.62 -0.97
C ALA A 41 5.57 -9.90 -1.50
N LYS A 42 4.23 -9.93 -1.50
CA LYS A 42 3.49 -11.06 -2.07
C LYS A 42 3.74 -11.22 -3.58
N ILE A 43 3.77 -10.12 -4.34
CA ILE A 43 4.05 -10.15 -5.77
C ILE A 43 5.48 -10.62 -6.04
N GLU A 44 6.45 -10.14 -5.25
CA GLU A 44 7.85 -10.56 -5.34
C GLU A 44 8.01 -12.06 -5.07
N GLN A 45 7.33 -12.59 -4.04
CA GLN A 45 7.34 -14.03 -3.77
C GLN A 45 6.74 -14.83 -4.93
N LEU A 46 5.57 -14.43 -5.43
CA LEU A 46 4.91 -15.11 -6.55
C LEU A 46 5.76 -15.09 -7.83
N LEU A 47 6.49 -13.99 -8.06
CA LEU A 47 7.42 -13.89 -9.18
C LEU A 47 8.58 -14.87 -9.01
N ALA A 48 9.21 -14.90 -7.83
CA ALA A 48 10.32 -15.79 -7.54
C ALA A 48 9.92 -17.27 -7.66
N ASP A 49 8.77 -17.64 -7.13
CA ASP A 49 8.22 -19.00 -7.25
C ASP A 49 8.02 -19.36 -8.72
N LYS A 50 7.47 -18.44 -9.51
CA LYS A 50 7.22 -18.68 -10.94
C LYS A 50 8.51 -18.79 -11.74
N GLU A 51 9.53 -18.00 -11.42
CA GLU A 51 10.85 -18.09 -12.03
C GLU A 51 11.53 -19.43 -11.71
N ALA A 52 11.42 -19.91 -10.46
CA ALA A 52 11.93 -21.21 -10.05
C ALA A 52 11.23 -22.37 -10.79
N ASP A 53 9.90 -22.33 -10.90
CA ASP A 53 9.10 -23.31 -11.66
C ASP A 53 9.53 -23.37 -13.13
N LEU A 54 9.82 -22.22 -13.76
CA LEU A 54 10.27 -22.14 -15.16
C LEU A 54 11.70 -22.66 -15.35
N MET A 55 12.54 -22.60 -14.30
CA MET A 55 13.93 -23.09 -14.32
C MET A 55 14.05 -24.59 -13.98
N GLN A 56 13.01 -25.21 -13.41
CA GLN A 56 12.93 -26.66 -13.30
C GLN A 56 12.58 -27.27 -14.68
N ILE A 57 13.61 -27.72 -15.40
CA ILE A 57 13.52 -28.61 -16.57
C ILE A 57 13.70 -30.05 -16.11
#